data_AF-A0A9R0ZHH1-F1
#
_entry.id   AF-A0A9R0ZHH1-F1
#
_cell.length_a   1.000
_cell.length_b   1.000
_cell.length_c   1.000
_cell.angle_alpha   90.00
_cell.angle_beta   90.00
_cell.angle_gamma   90.00
#
_symmetry.space_group_name_H-M   'P 1'
#
loop_
_entity.id
_entity.type
_entity.pdbx_description
1 polymer ?
#
loop_
_entity_poly.entity_id
_entity_poly.type
_entity_poly.pdbx_seq_one_letter_code
_entity_poly.pdbx_strand_id
1 'polypeptide(L)'
;MGAACDDAVQQLAHLLDQVEEPLKKTFQNVHQGCPSETLVRFLKAREWHVTNAHKMLVDCLNWRIQNEIDSILEKPITPVDLYRSIRESQLVGLSGYSKEGVPVFAFGVGQSTYDKASVHYYVQSHIQINEYRDRIILPMATKKFRRPITTCIKVLDMTGLKLSALSLLKV
;
A
#
# COMPACT_ATOMS: atom_id res chain seq x y z
N MET A 1 -27.33 -10.45 1.92
CA MET A 1 -25.97 -10.11 1.42
C MET A 1 -24.92 -10.20 2.52
N GLY A 2 -25.19 -9.76 3.77
CA GLY A 2 -24.23 -9.87 4.90
C GLY A 2 -23.74 -11.28 5.22
N ALA A 3 -24.65 -12.24 5.41
CA ALA A 3 -24.26 -13.62 5.80
C ALA A 3 -23.32 -14.33 4.80
N ALA A 4 -23.50 -14.13 3.49
CA ALA A 4 -22.62 -14.71 2.47
C ALA A 4 -21.23 -14.04 2.42
N CYS A 5 -21.15 -12.76 2.80
CA CYS A 5 -19.87 -12.06 2.92
C CYS A 5 -19.10 -12.54 4.15
N ASP A 6 -19.79 -12.76 5.28
CA ASP A 6 -19.17 -13.26 6.50
C ASP A 6 -18.62 -14.69 6.32
N ASP A 7 -19.38 -15.55 5.64
CA ASP A 7 -18.95 -16.91 5.26
C ASP A 7 -17.69 -16.88 4.38
N ALA A 8 -17.64 -16.01 3.35
CA ALA A 8 -16.46 -15.87 2.50
C ALA A 8 -15.20 -15.41 3.26
N VAL A 9 -15.36 -14.54 4.27
CA VAL A 9 -14.25 -14.12 5.14
C VAL A 9 -13.75 -15.29 5.99
N GLN A 10 -14.65 -16.08 6.57
CA GLN A 10 -14.28 -17.27 7.36
C GLN A 10 -13.58 -18.33 6.51
N GLN A 11 -14.09 -18.61 5.31
CA GLN A 11 -13.45 -19.55 4.39
C GLN A 11 -12.05 -19.09 3.98
N LEU A 12 -11.88 -17.80 3.66
CA LEU A 12 -10.57 -17.25 3.31
C LEU A 12 -9.61 -17.27 4.51
N ALA A 13 -10.09 -16.98 5.72
CA ALA A 13 -9.30 -17.09 6.94
C ALA A 13 -8.81 -18.53 7.18
N HIS A 14 -9.70 -19.52 6.99
CA HIS A 14 -9.34 -20.93 7.13
C HIS A 14 -8.28 -21.37 6.13
N LEU A 15 -8.37 -20.93 4.87
CA LEU A 15 -7.33 -21.19 3.87
C LEU A 15 -5.99 -20.57 4.27
N LEU A 16 -6.01 -19.38 4.87
CA LEU A 16 -4.80 -18.73 5.36
C LEU A 16 -4.19 -19.44 6.58
N ASP A 17 -4.99 -20.07 7.44
CA ASP A 17 -4.44 -20.87 8.56
C ASP A 17 -3.62 -22.08 8.07
N GLN A 18 -3.90 -22.55 6.86
CA GLN A 18 -3.23 -23.69 6.22
C GLN A 18 -1.95 -23.31 5.46
N VAL A 19 -1.61 -22.01 5.30
CA VAL A 19 -0.37 -21.62 4.60
C VAL A 19 0.86 -21.81 5.47
N GLU A 20 2.04 -21.83 4.85
CA GLU A 20 3.32 -21.96 5.56
C GLU A 20 3.62 -20.78 6.49
N GLU A 21 4.38 -21.02 7.56
CA GLU A 21 4.70 -20.01 8.58
C GLU A 21 5.35 -18.71 8.06
N PRO A 22 6.24 -18.72 7.04
CA PRO A 22 6.75 -17.47 6.48
C PRO A 22 5.65 -16.56 5.95
N LEU A 23 4.60 -17.13 5.33
CA LEU A 23 3.46 -16.40 4.81
C LEU A 23 2.58 -15.83 5.93
N LYS A 24 2.36 -16.60 7.00
CA LYS A 24 1.65 -16.09 8.20
C LYS A 24 2.37 -14.92 8.83
N LYS A 25 3.71 -14.98 8.94
CA LYS A 25 4.53 -13.89 9.49
C LYS A 25 4.43 -12.63 8.65
N THR A 26 4.54 -12.72 7.32
CA THR A 26 4.41 -11.53 6.47
C THR A 26 2.96 -11.01 6.44
N PHE A 27 1.96 -11.88 6.59
CA PHE A 27 0.57 -11.44 6.71
C PHE A 27 0.35 -10.54 7.93
N GLN A 28 1.02 -10.80 9.06
CA GLN A 28 1.00 -9.91 10.24
C GLN A 28 1.44 -8.49 9.90
N ASN A 29 2.45 -8.35 9.03
CA ASN A 29 2.90 -7.04 8.54
C ASN A 29 1.85 -6.34 7.67
N VAL A 30 1.06 -7.08 6.90
CA VAL A 30 0.02 -6.53 6.02
C VAL A 30 -1.21 -6.07 6.79
N HIS A 31 -1.65 -6.83 7.81
CA HIS A 31 -2.93 -6.55 8.46
C HIS A 31 -2.84 -5.61 9.66
N GLN A 32 -1.67 -5.50 10.34
CA GLN A 32 -1.42 -4.54 11.42
C GLN A 32 -2.54 -4.47 12.48
N GLY A 33 -3.02 -5.65 12.92
CA GLY A 33 -4.12 -5.78 13.89
C GLY A 33 -5.55 -5.76 13.31
N CYS A 34 -5.72 -5.59 12.00
CA CYS A 34 -7.02 -5.62 11.30
C CYS A 34 -7.09 -6.78 10.28
N PRO A 35 -7.03 -8.06 10.71
CA PRO A 35 -7.00 -9.21 9.81
C PRO A 35 -8.28 -9.34 8.98
N SER A 36 -9.45 -9.20 9.59
CA SER A 36 -10.74 -9.33 8.88
C SER A 36 -10.90 -8.28 7.77
N GLU A 37 -10.57 -7.02 8.04
CA GLU A 37 -10.62 -5.94 7.06
C GLU A 37 -9.62 -6.15 5.92
N THR A 38 -8.46 -6.76 6.24
CA THR A 38 -7.47 -7.15 5.25
C THR A 38 -8.00 -8.26 4.34
N LEU A 39 -8.63 -9.31 4.88
CA LEU A 39 -9.24 -10.37 4.09
C LEU A 39 -10.37 -9.82 3.19
N VAL A 40 -11.23 -8.95 3.73
CA VAL A 40 -12.30 -8.28 2.97
C VAL A 40 -11.73 -7.49 1.79
N ARG A 41 -10.54 -6.86 1.92
CA ARG A 41 -9.90 -6.14 0.82
C ARG A 41 -9.51 -7.06 -0.34
N PHE A 42 -8.97 -8.25 -0.06
CA PHE A 42 -8.66 -9.24 -1.10
C PHE A 42 -9.92 -9.84 -1.71
N LEU A 43 -10.95 -10.12 -0.90
CA LEU A 43 -12.25 -10.61 -1.38
C LEU A 43 -12.91 -9.59 -2.31
N LYS A 44 -13.01 -8.32 -1.91
CA LYS A 44 -13.57 -7.26 -2.74
C LYS A 44 -12.83 -7.09 -4.07
N ALA A 45 -11.49 -7.19 -4.05
CA ALA A 45 -10.67 -7.12 -5.26
C ALA A 45 -10.83 -8.30 -6.22
N ARG A 46 -11.52 -9.37 -5.79
CA ARG A 46 -11.81 -10.57 -6.56
C ARG A 46 -13.30 -10.91 -6.55
N GLU A 47 -14.16 -9.90 -6.41
CA GLU A 47 -15.62 -10.04 -6.50
C GLU A 47 -16.18 -11.09 -5.54
N TRP A 48 -15.58 -11.20 -4.35
CA TRP A 48 -15.89 -12.18 -3.31
C TRP A 48 -15.64 -13.65 -3.70
N HIS A 49 -14.89 -13.91 -4.78
CA HIS A 49 -14.47 -15.25 -5.14
C HIS A 49 -13.30 -15.71 -4.25
N VAL A 50 -13.60 -16.56 -3.26
CA VAL A 50 -12.66 -17.01 -2.22
C VAL A 50 -11.36 -17.57 -2.80
N THR A 51 -11.41 -18.49 -3.75
CA THR A 51 -10.19 -19.10 -4.35
C THR A 51 -9.29 -18.08 -5.04
N ASN A 52 -9.88 -17.12 -5.77
CA ASN A 52 -9.13 -16.08 -6.46
C ASN A 52 -8.55 -15.06 -5.48
N ALA A 53 -9.28 -14.74 -4.41
CA ALA A 53 -8.81 -13.89 -3.32
C ALA A 53 -7.65 -14.55 -2.56
N HIS A 54 -7.76 -15.85 -2.26
CA HIS A 54 -6.69 -16.63 -1.64
C HIS A 54 -5.44 -16.64 -2.52
N LYS A 55 -5.58 -16.92 -3.81
CA LYS A 55 -4.47 -16.86 -4.76
C LYS A 55 -3.81 -15.48 -4.77
N MET A 56 -4.60 -14.41 -4.89
CA MET A 56 -4.08 -13.03 -4.88
C MET A 56 -3.34 -12.71 -3.57
N LEU A 57 -3.87 -13.16 -2.43
CA LEU A 57 -3.25 -12.97 -1.13
C LEU A 57 -1.90 -13.71 -1.05
N VAL A 58 -1.87 -15.01 -1.36
CA VAL A 58 -0.65 -15.81 -1.34
C VAL A 58 0.40 -15.27 -2.31
N ASP A 59 0.02 -14.87 -3.53
CA ASP A 59 0.92 -14.27 -4.51
C ASP A 59 1.51 -12.94 -3.98
N CYS A 60 0.69 -12.12 -3.30
CA CYS A 60 1.15 -10.89 -2.65
C CYS A 60 2.15 -11.17 -1.52
N LEU A 61 1.86 -12.13 -0.63
CA LEU A 61 2.73 -12.49 0.48
C LEU A 61 4.07 -13.07 -0.02
N ASN A 62 4.05 -13.91 -1.05
CA ASN A 62 5.25 -14.41 -1.70
C ASN A 62 6.08 -13.28 -2.32
N TRP A 63 5.44 -12.35 -3.04
CA TRP A 63 6.13 -11.18 -3.60
C TRP A 63 6.80 -10.35 -2.51
N ARG A 64 6.14 -10.16 -1.35
CA ARG A 64 6.72 -9.44 -0.21
C ARG A 64 7.98 -10.13 0.31
N ILE A 65 7.96 -11.44 0.48
CA ILE A 65 9.11 -12.22 0.94
C ILE A 65 10.26 -12.13 -0.08
N GLN A 66 9.97 -12.41 -1.36
CA GLN A 66 10.98 -12.44 -2.43
C GLN A 66 11.67 -11.09 -2.63
N ASN A 67 10.98 -9.98 -2.39
CA ASN A 67 11.51 -8.63 -2.54
C ASN A 67 11.87 -7.97 -1.20
N GLU A 68 11.88 -8.75 -0.11
CA GLU A 68 12.24 -8.32 1.24
C GLU A 68 11.47 -7.07 1.74
N ILE A 69 10.22 -6.95 1.34
CA ILE A 69 9.38 -5.76 1.56
C ILE A 69 9.15 -5.50 3.05
N ASP A 70 9.06 -6.56 3.86
CA ASP A 70 8.86 -6.45 5.30
C ASP A 70 9.99 -5.70 6.02
N SER A 71 11.18 -5.60 5.40
CA SER A 71 12.35 -4.86 5.90
C SER A 71 12.58 -3.53 5.17
N ILE A 72 11.73 -3.15 4.22
CA ILE A 72 12.03 -2.03 3.31
C ILE A 72 12.14 -0.67 4.01
N LEU A 73 11.47 -0.50 5.16
CA LEU A 73 11.56 0.72 5.97
C LEU A 73 12.91 0.87 6.68
N GLU A 74 13.66 -0.22 6.83
CA GLU A 74 15.01 -0.26 7.41
C GLU A 74 16.10 -0.07 6.34
N LYS A 75 15.72 -0.06 5.05
CA LYS A 75 16.62 0.04 3.89
C LYS A 75 16.53 1.43 3.25
N PRO A 76 17.25 2.46 3.75
CA PRO A 76 17.18 3.80 3.19
C PRO A 76 17.68 3.83 1.75
N ILE A 77 17.14 4.75 0.93
CA ILE A 77 17.71 5.04 -0.39
C ILE A 77 19.03 5.81 -0.18
N THR A 78 20.14 5.21 -0.59
CA THR A 78 21.49 5.77 -0.47
C THR A 78 22.08 6.07 -1.85
N PRO A 79 22.86 7.17 -2.01
CA PRO A 79 23.20 8.18 -1.01
C PRO A 79 22.03 9.12 -0.68
N VAL A 80 22.16 9.90 0.39
CA VAL A 80 21.11 10.85 0.83
C VAL A 80 20.70 11.85 -0.25
N ASP A 81 21.65 12.26 -1.10
CA ASP A 81 21.37 13.18 -2.20
C ASP A 81 20.46 12.55 -3.26
N LEU A 82 20.61 11.24 -3.53
CA LEU A 82 19.71 10.50 -4.42
C LEU A 82 18.29 10.49 -3.85
N TYR A 83 18.13 10.21 -2.56
CA TYR A 83 16.84 10.30 -1.89
C TYR A 83 16.24 11.70 -2.02
N ARG A 84 17.02 12.76 -1.79
CA ARG A 84 16.56 14.15 -1.93
C ARG A 84 16.10 14.44 -3.35
N SER A 85 16.87 14.05 -4.37
CA SER A 85 16.49 14.27 -5.77
C SER A 85 15.21 13.52 -6.17
N ILE A 86 14.96 12.35 -5.59
CA ILE A 86 13.68 11.63 -5.77
C ILE A 86 12.54 12.43 -5.15
N ARG A 87 12.70 12.95 -3.92
CA ARG A 87 11.66 13.73 -3.24
C ARG A 87 11.36 15.07 -3.92
N GLU A 88 12.35 15.66 -4.59
CA GLU A 88 12.19 16.90 -5.37
C GLU A 88 11.49 16.67 -6.72
N SER A 89 11.57 15.46 -7.28
CA SER A 89 11.01 15.11 -8.59
C SER A 89 9.74 14.24 -8.54
N GLN A 90 9.45 13.62 -7.40
CA GLN A 90 8.20 12.92 -7.09
C GLN A 90 7.53 13.64 -5.92
N LEU A 91 6.67 14.60 -6.25
CA LEU A 91 6.02 15.44 -5.25
C LEU A 91 4.88 14.66 -4.57
N VAL A 92 5.17 14.12 -3.39
CA VAL A 92 4.23 13.37 -2.57
C VAL A 92 4.42 13.69 -1.09
N GLY A 93 3.32 13.85 -0.36
CA GLY A 93 3.34 14.09 1.08
C GLY A 93 2.03 13.70 1.78
N LEU A 94 2.13 13.38 3.07
CA LEU A 94 0.98 13.28 3.96
C LEU A 94 0.55 14.69 4.37
N SER A 95 -0.60 15.13 3.88
CA SER A 95 -1.10 16.51 4.02
C SER A 95 -2.14 16.67 5.14
N GLY A 96 -2.34 15.65 5.97
CA GLY A 96 -3.26 15.67 7.10
C GLY A 96 -4.23 14.49 7.10
N TYR A 97 -5.41 14.70 7.69
CA TYR A 97 -6.45 13.69 7.86
C TYR A 97 -7.83 14.31 7.51
N SER A 98 -8.74 13.49 7.00
CA SER A 98 -10.15 13.87 6.85
C SER A 98 -10.82 14.08 8.22
N LYS A 99 -12.05 14.61 8.21
CA LYS A 99 -12.85 14.76 9.44
C LYS A 99 -13.08 13.42 10.16
N GLU A 100 -13.15 12.34 9.40
CA GLU A 100 -13.34 10.97 9.87
C GLU A 100 -12.02 10.28 10.26
N GLY A 101 -10.88 10.97 10.14
CA GLY A 101 -9.57 10.45 10.54
C GLY A 101 -8.83 9.65 9.47
N VAL A 102 -9.28 9.71 8.21
CA VAL A 102 -8.62 9.01 7.10
C VAL A 102 -7.40 9.82 6.63
N PRO A 103 -6.19 9.27 6.55
CA PRO A 103 -5.01 10.02 6.13
C PRO A 103 -5.12 10.49 4.67
N VAL A 104 -4.67 11.71 4.41
CA VAL A 104 -4.72 12.36 3.09
C VAL A 104 -3.31 12.51 2.53
N PHE A 105 -3.04 11.87 1.39
CA PHE A 105 -1.80 12.03 0.64
C PHE A 105 -2.05 12.91 -0.58
N ALA A 106 -1.30 14.01 -0.70
CA ALA A 106 -1.31 14.86 -1.88
C ALA A 106 -0.16 14.49 -2.82
N PHE A 107 -0.46 14.43 -4.12
CA PHE A 107 0.49 14.16 -5.19
C PHE A 107 0.48 15.33 -6.17
N GLY A 108 1.62 16.00 -6.31
CA GLY A 108 1.83 17.04 -7.32
C GLY A 108 2.14 16.42 -8.67
N VAL A 109 1.16 15.72 -9.27
CA VAL A 109 1.35 14.93 -10.50
C VAL A 109 1.81 15.81 -11.65
N GLY A 110 1.17 16.96 -11.86
CA GLY A 110 1.51 17.86 -12.97
C GLY A 110 2.89 18.51 -12.88
N GLN A 111 3.50 18.50 -11.68
CA GLN A 111 4.81 19.10 -11.41
C GLN A 111 5.89 18.06 -11.11
N SER A 112 5.54 16.77 -11.06
CA SER A 112 6.50 15.68 -10.85
C SER A 112 7.18 15.30 -12.16
N THR A 113 8.51 15.30 -12.18
CA THR A 113 9.32 15.11 -13.40
C THR A 113 9.86 13.70 -13.56
N TYR A 114 10.06 12.96 -12.47
CA TYR A 114 10.63 11.60 -12.47
C TYR A 114 11.97 11.45 -13.24
N ASP A 115 12.76 12.53 -13.37
CA ASP A 115 13.97 12.61 -14.21
C ASP A 115 15.29 12.48 -13.42
N LYS A 116 15.23 12.29 -12.09
CA LYS A 116 16.40 12.35 -11.22
C LYS A 116 16.96 11.01 -10.77
N ALA A 117 16.24 9.93 -11.03
CA ALA A 117 16.65 8.59 -10.64
C ALA A 117 16.15 7.54 -11.64
N SER A 118 16.69 6.32 -11.55
CA SER A 118 16.11 5.19 -12.29
C SER A 118 14.71 4.87 -11.76
N VAL A 119 13.89 4.22 -12.60
CA VAL A 119 12.54 3.78 -12.23
C VAL A 119 12.54 2.91 -10.96
N HIS A 120 13.61 2.13 -10.74
CA HIS A 120 13.78 1.28 -9.57
C HIS A 120 13.67 2.08 -8.26
N TYR A 121 14.33 3.24 -8.18
CA TYR A 121 14.31 4.04 -6.96
C TYR A 121 12.97 4.77 -6.74
N TYR A 122 12.28 5.19 -7.79
CA TYR A 122 10.92 5.74 -7.66
C TYR A 122 9.93 4.67 -7.19
N VAL A 123 10.06 3.44 -7.68
CA VAL A 123 9.27 2.30 -7.22
C VAL A 123 9.59 1.98 -5.76
N GLN A 124 10.87 1.91 -5.38
CA GLN A 124 11.28 1.69 -3.99
C GLN A 124 10.72 2.78 -3.06
N SER A 125 10.88 4.06 -3.42
CA SER A 125 10.33 5.20 -2.68
C SER A 125 8.81 5.08 -2.53
N HIS A 126 8.10 4.71 -3.60
CA HIS A 126 6.65 4.51 -3.56
C HIS A 126 6.25 3.36 -2.61
N ILE A 127 6.96 2.22 -2.67
CA ILE A 127 6.72 1.09 -1.77
C ILE A 127 6.98 1.54 -0.32
N GLN A 128 8.08 2.22 -0.02
CA GLN A 128 8.38 2.72 1.32
C GLN A 128 7.29 3.64 1.87
N ILE A 129 6.74 4.53 1.04
CA ILE A 129 5.61 5.38 1.44
C ILE A 129 4.36 4.55 1.76
N ASN A 130 4.04 3.52 0.95
CA ASN A 130 2.89 2.66 1.21
C ASN A 130 3.11 1.79 2.47
N GLU A 131 4.30 1.25 2.68
CA GLU A 131 4.61 0.48 3.89
C GLU A 131 4.59 1.36 5.14
N TYR A 132 5.10 2.59 5.06
CA TYR A 132 5.01 3.54 6.18
C TYR A 132 3.55 3.93 6.46
N ARG A 133 2.74 4.13 5.41
CA ARG A 133 1.31 4.35 5.55
C ARG A 133 0.67 3.18 6.30
N ASP A 134 0.90 1.96 5.85
CA ASP A 134 0.19 0.77 6.34
C ASP A 134 0.66 0.33 7.72
N ARG A 135 1.96 0.45 8.03
CA ARG A 135 2.55 -0.02 9.29
C ARG A 135 2.55 1.04 10.39
N ILE A 136 2.52 2.32 10.05
CA ILE A 136 2.65 3.42 11.02
C ILE A 136 1.41 4.30 11.03
N ILE A 137 1.04 4.88 9.89
CA ILE A 137 -0.04 5.89 9.83
C ILE A 137 -1.43 5.27 10.10
N LEU A 138 -1.77 4.17 9.42
CA LEU A 138 -3.08 3.52 9.56
C LEU A 138 -3.31 2.94 10.97
N PRO A 139 -2.34 2.29 11.64
CA PRO A 139 -2.50 1.82 13.02
C PRO A 139 -2.63 2.98 14.01
N MET A 140 -1.85 4.06 13.83
CA MET A 140 -1.98 5.28 14.64
C MET A 140 -3.37 5.90 14.49
N ALA A 141 -3.89 6.00 13.27
CA ALA A 141 -5.24 6.50 13.00
C ALA A 141 -6.30 5.58 13.60
N THR A 142 -6.17 4.27 13.41
CA THR A 142 -7.09 3.26 13.98
C THR A 142 -7.18 3.38 15.50
N LYS A 143 -6.04 3.50 16.19
CA LYS A 143 -5.99 3.69 17.65
C LYS A 143 -6.64 5.02 18.07
N LYS A 144 -6.34 6.11 17.36
CA LYS A 144 -6.85 7.45 17.67
C LYS A 144 -8.37 7.54 17.50
N PHE A 145 -8.90 6.97 16.43
CA PHE A 145 -10.32 7.05 16.08
C PHE A 145 -11.16 5.84 16.55
N ARG A 146 -10.52 4.86 17.21
CA ARG A 146 -11.15 3.67 17.81
C ARG A 146 -12.02 2.88 16.83
N ARG A 147 -11.61 2.85 15.56
CA ARG A 147 -12.25 2.08 14.48
C ARG A 147 -11.19 1.72 13.45
N PRO A 148 -11.33 0.60 12.72
CA PRO A 148 -10.41 0.26 11.63
C PRO A 148 -10.33 1.39 10.60
N ILE A 149 -9.14 1.94 10.40
CA ILE A 149 -8.79 2.85 9.31
C ILE A 149 -7.82 2.09 8.40
N THR A 150 -8.32 1.58 7.29
CA THR A 150 -7.56 0.69 6.38
C THR A 150 -7.36 1.28 4.98
N THR A 151 -7.75 2.54 4.80
CA THR A 151 -7.68 3.26 3.53
C THR A 151 -7.06 4.64 3.72
N CYS A 152 -6.68 5.27 2.61
CA CYS A 152 -6.25 6.66 2.56
C CYS A 152 -6.96 7.40 1.42
N ILE A 153 -7.01 8.72 1.53
CA ILE A 153 -7.43 9.60 0.44
C ILE A 153 -6.18 10.01 -0.33
N LYS A 154 -6.22 9.90 -1.67
CA LYS A 154 -5.17 10.42 -2.55
C LYS A 154 -5.73 11.59 -3.35
N VAL A 155 -5.17 12.78 -3.14
CA VAL A 155 -5.47 13.98 -3.93
C VAL A 155 -4.41 14.12 -4.99
N LEU A 156 -4.80 14.06 -6.25
CA LEU A 156 -3.90 14.19 -7.40
C LEU A 156 -4.04 15.60 -7.97
N ASP A 157 -3.04 16.45 -7.71
CA ASP A 157 -2.96 17.76 -8.34
C ASP A 157 -2.36 17.64 -9.74
N MET A 158 -3.23 17.81 -10.74
CA MET A 158 -2.89 17.68 -12.15
C MET A 158 -2.45 19.04 -12.76
N THR A 159 -2.39 20.10 -11.96
CA THR A 159 -1.98 21.44 -12.41
C THR A 159 -0.58 21.41 -13.02
N GLY A 160 -0.47 21.87 -14.26
CA GLY A 160 0.78 21.87 -15.03
C GLY A 160 1.05 20.59 -15.81
N LEU A 161 0.21 19.55 -15.69
CA LEU A 161 0.38 18.33 -16.48
C LEU A 161 0.19 18.62 -17.97
N LYS A 162 1.18 18.22 -18.78
CA LYS A 162 1.19 18.36 -20.24
C LYS A 162 1.12 16.99 -20.89
N LEU A 163 0.54 16.90 -22.09
CA LEU A 163 0.51 15.66 -22.89
C LEU A 163 1.91 15.11 -23.18
N SER A 164 2.93 15.98 -23.25
CA SER A 164 4.33 15.55 -23.41
C SER A 164 4.81 14.64 -22.27
N ALA A 165 4.19 14.70 -21.08
CA ALA A 165 4.51 13.82 -19.97
C ALA A 165 4.15 12.35 -20.25
N LEU A 166 3.29 12.06 -21.24
CA LEU A 166 3.02 10.69 -21.69
C LEU A 166 4.28 9.98 -22.18
N SER A 167 5.30 10.72 -22.66
CA SER A 167 6.61 10.14 -23.02
C SER A 167 7.36 9.52 -21.84
N LEU A 168 6.97 9.86 -20.60
CA LEU A 168 7.54 9.28 -19.37
C LEU A 168 6.86 7.95 -18.98
N LEU A 169 5.74 7.59 -19.62
CA LEU A 169 5.10 6.29 -19.42
C LEU A 169 5.96 5.21 -20.08
N LYS A 170 6.58 4.36 -19.26
CA LYS A 170 7.23 3.14 -19.73
C LYS A 170 6.16 2.07 -19.92
N VAL A 171 5.95 1.63 -21.16
CA VAL A 171 5.12 0.46 -21.52
C VAL A 171 5.92 -0.81 -21.32
#